data_AF-A0A8T4BVF6-F1
#
_entry.id   AF-A0A8T4BVF6-F1
#
_cell.length_a   1.000
_cell.length_b   1.000
_cell.length_c   1.000
_cell.angle_alpha   90.00
_cell.angle_beta   90.00
_cell.angle_gamma   90.00
#
_symmetry.space_group_name_H-M   'P 1'
#
loop_
_entity.id
_entity.type
_entity.pdbx_description
1 polymer ?
#
loop_
_entity_poly.entity_id
_entity_poly.type
_entity_poly.pdbx_seq_one_letter_code
_entity_poly.pdbx_strand_id
1 'polypeptide(L)'
;MEYLMTYGWAILIILIAVGALFYLGVFSPSTPSTCTATAPITCTDVKAVDSGGTTDDEVSLVIGAATSSSARVTSMTVNSVNNVTGTTTTGCVLPANTIISTTTPGTITLICKTGTLDLEKGDKFSGTATTSYTLSGSTITHTNTIQFSGTVE
;
A
#
# COMPACT_ATOMS: atom_id res chain seq x y z
N MET A 1 25.41 -46.34 19.57
CA MET A 1 24.41 -46.01 18.53
C MET A 1 23.03 -45.78 19.17
N GLU A 2 22.94 -44.95 20.21
CA GLU A 2 21.71 -44.72 20.99
C GLU A 2 21.19 -43.28 20.87
N TYR A 3 22.08 -42.34 20.53
CA TYR A 3 21.76 -40.92 20.40
C TYR A 3 20.66 -40.66 19.34
N LEU A 4 20.70 -41.32 18.19
CA LEU A 4 19.76 -40.99 17.10
C LEU A 4 18.31 -41.44 17.39
N MET A 5 18.12 -42.50 18.18
CA MET A 5 16.79 -43.04 18.46
C MET A 5 16.08 -42.26 19.58
N THR A 6 16.83 -41.72 20.56
CA THR A 6 16.27 -40.96 21.69
C THR A 6 16.09 -39.48 21.38
N TYR A 7 16.82 -38.89 20.42
CA TYR A 7 16.52 -37.52 19.97
C TYR A 7 15.47 -37.48 18.85
N GLY A 8 15.09 -38.63 18.29
CA GLY A 8 14.07 -38.75 17.25
C GLY A 8 12.68 -38.25 17.67
N TRP A 9 12.29 -38.43 18.94
CA TRP A 9 11.03 -37.88 19.44
C TRP A 9 11.12 -36.38 19.71
N ALA A 10 12.28 -35.87 20.11
CA ALA A 10 12.49 -34.45 20.36
C ALA A 10 12.39 -33.64 19.07
N ILE A 11 12.98 -34.11 17.96
CA ILE A 11 12.87 -33.42 16.67
C ILE A 11 11.42 -33.43 16.15
N LEU A 12 10.65 -34.50 16.38
CA LEU A 12 9.24 -34.56 16.00
C LEU A 12 8.41 -33.52 16.76
N ILE A 13 8.62 -33.36 18.07
CA ILE A 13 7.92 -32.35 18.85
C ILE A 13 8.24 -30.94 18.34
N ILE A 14 9.50 -30.67 17.99
CA ILE A 14 9.91 -29.37 17.45
C ILE A 14 9.21 -29.09 16.11
N LEU A 15 9.15 -30.06 15.20
CA LEU A 15 8.46 -29.90 13.92
C LEU A 15 6.96 -29.66 14.09
N ILE A 16 6.32 -30.38 15.03
CA ILE A 16 4.91 -30.16 15.36
C ILE A 16 4.70 -28.74 15.92
N ALA A 17 5.58 -28.28 16.82
CA ALA A 17 5.49 -26.94 17.39
C ALA A 17 5.67 -25.85 16.32
N VAL A 18 6.65 -26.00 15.42
CA VAL A 18 6.85 -25.06 14.30
C VAL A 18 5.65 -25.07 13.35
N GLY A 19 5.10 -26.25 13.04
CA GLY A 19 3.89 -26.38 12.23
C GLY A 19 2.68 -25.70 12.88
N ALA A 20 2.50 -25.86 14.19
CA ALA A 20 1.44 -25.19 14.95
C ALA A 20 1.63 -23.66 14.96
N LEU A 21 2.86 -23.16 15.14
CA LEU A 21 3.17 -21.74 15.08
C LEU A 21 2.94 -21.14 13.68
N PHE A 22 3.18 -21.92 12.63
CA PHE A 22 2.88 -21.53 11.25
C PHE A 22 1.36 -21.46 11.02
N TYR A 23 0.61 -22.45 11.51
CA TYR A 23 -0.86 -22.44 11.45
C TYR A 23 -1.48 -21.28 12.24
N LEU A 24 -0.92 -20.95 13.40
CA LEU A 24 -1.34 -19.81 14.22
C LEU A 24 -0.90 -18.44 13.65
N GLY A 25 -0.19 -18.42 12.52
CA GLY A 25 0.20 -17.18 11.85
C GLY A 25 1.23 -16.34 12.61
N VAL A 26 1.98 -16.91 13.56
CA VAL A 26 3.00 -16.19 14.36
C VAL A 26 4.11 -15.62 13.46
N PHE A 27 4.37 -16.26 12.32
CA PHE A 27 5.32 -15.79 11.31
C PHE A 27 4.70 -14.87 10.25
N SER A 28 3.42 -14.51 10.39
CA SER A 28 2.72 -13.60 9.49
C SER A 28 2.61 -12.23 10.16
N PRO A 29 3.65 -11.36 10.12
CA PRO A 29 3.55 -10.02 10.68
C PRO A 29 2.31 -9.33 10.13
N SER A 30 1.45 -8.82 11.01
CA SER A 30 0.33 -7.99 10.60
C SER A 30 0.93 -6.79 9.86
N THR A 31 0.59 -6.61 8.59
CA THR A 31 0.98 -5.43 7.82
C THR A 31 0.04 -4.31 8.25
N PRO A 32 0.48 -3.36 9.10
CA PRO A 32 -0.36 -2.22 9.41
C PRO A 32 -0.74 -1.51 8.11
N SER A 33 -1.97 -1.01 8.05
CA SER A 33 -2.38 -0.04 7.03
C SER A 33 -1.54 1.22 7.26
N THR A 34 -0.46 1.37 6.49
CA THR A 34 0.43 2.52 6.60
C THR A 34 0.45 3.23 5.27
N CYS A 35 0.41 4.55 5.34
CA CYS A 35 0.66 5.40 4.19
C CYS A 35 1.60 6.51 4.61
N THR A 36 2.77 6.57 3.97
CA THR A 36 3.82 7.53 4.30
C THR A 36 4.18 8.32 3.05
N ALA A 37 4.16 9.64 3.15
CA ALA A 37 4.54 10.56 2.09
C ALA A 37 5.55 11.56 2.64
N THR A 38 6.36 12.14 1.75
CA THR A 38 7.34 13.15 2.14
C THR A 38 6.71 14.54 2.03
N ALA A 39 6.96 15.44 2.99
CA ALA A 39 6.51 16.83 2.89
C ALA A 39 6.95 17.46 1.54
N PRO A 40 6.12 18.31 0.91
CA PRO A 40 4.90 18.94 1.42
C PRO A 40 3.61 18.13 1.19
N ILE A 41 3.70 16.89 0.71
CA ILE A 41 2.54 16.00 0.54
C ILE A 41 2.41 15.12 1.77
N THR A 42 1.19 14.96 2.28
CA THR A 42 0.89 14.00 3.34
C THR A 42 0.02 12.88 2.77
N CYS A 43 0.19 11.66 3.28
CA CYS A 43 -0.77 10.60 3.03
C CYS A 43 -1.51 10.33 4.34
N THR A 44 -2.82 10.41 4.30
CA THR A 44 -3.69 10.23 5.46
C THR A 44 -4.15 8.81 5.57
N ASP A 45 -4.49 8.17 4.44
CA ASP A 45 -5.05 6.84 4.45
C ASP A 45 -4.82 6.10 3.13
N VAL A 46 -4.92 4.78 3.16
CA VAL A 46 -4.87 3.92 1.99
C VAL A 46 -5.88 2.78 2.15
N LYS A 47 -6.64 2.55 1.09
CA LYS A 47 -7.62 1.48 1.01
C LYS A 47 -7.45 0.71 -0.28
N ALA A 48 -7.49 -0.61 -0.23
CA ALA A 48 -7.63 -1.45 -1.41
C ALA A 48 -8.96 -2.19 -1.34
N VAL A 49 -9.68 -2.25 -2.46
CA VAL A 49 -11.00 -2.87 -2.54
C VAL A 49 -10.95 -4.02 -3.54
N ASP A 50 -11.39 -5.19 -3.08
CA ASP A 50 -11.69 -6.36 -3.92
C ASP A 50 -13.00 -6.11 -4.68
N SER A 51 -12.95 -6.13 -6.01
CA SER A 51 -14.12 -5.97 -6.88
C SER A 51 -14.86 -7.29 -7.16
N GLY A 52 -14.47 -8.38 -6.50
CA GLY A 52 -15.09 -9.70 -6.60
C GLY A 52 -14.57 -10.52 -7.77
N GLY A 53 -13.26 -10.48 -8.04
CA GLY A 53 -12.61 -11.27 -9.10
C GLY A 53 -12.75 -10.70 -10.52
N THR A 54 -13.00 -9.39 -10.64
CA THR A 54 -12.94 -8.66 -11.92
C THR A 54 -11.63 -7.88 -12.02
N THR A 55 -11.09 -7.67 -13.21
CA THR A 55 -9.82 -6.94 -13.46
C THR A 55 -9.87 -5.42 -13.18
N ASP A 56 -10.78 -5.00 -12.30
CA ASP A 56 -11.10 -3.62 -11.98
C ASP A 56 -10.79 -3.26 -10.52
N ASP A 57 -10.04 -4.09 -9.79
CA ASP A 57 -9.66 -3.81 -8.41
C ASP A 57 -8.98 -2.44 -8.27
N GLU A 58 -9.25 -1.76 -7.15
CA GLU A 58 -8.88 -0.36 -6.97
C GLU A 58 -8.10 -0.16 -5.67
N VAL A 59 -7.00 0.58 -5.78
CA VAL A 59 -6.29 1.15 -4.63
C VAL A 59 -6.64 2.63 -4.55
N SER A 60 -7.30 3.00 -3.46
CA SER A 60 -7.65 4.36 -3.10
C SER A 60 -6.61 4.95 -2.15
N LEU A 61 -5.93 6.02 -2.56
CA LEU A 61 -4.99 6.75 -1.72
C LEU A 61 -5.59 8.09 -1.31
N VAL A 62 -5.58 8.39 -0.02
CA VAL A 62 -6.06 9.65 0.53
C VAL A 62 -4.86 10.53 0.85
N ILE A 63 -4.63 11.56 0.04
CA ILE A 63 -3.50 12.49 0.19
C ILE A 63 -3.96 13.88 0.63
N GLY A 64 -3.07 14.62 1.27
CA GLY A 64 -3.25 16.00 1.68
C GLY A 64 -1.98 16.83 1.54
N ALA A 65 -2.02 18.06 2.02
CA ALA A 65 -0.87 18.96 2.08
C ALA A 65 -0.36 19.08 3.53
N ALA A 66 0.97 19.08 3.70
CA ALA A 66 1.64 19.42 4.94
C ALA A 66 1.55 20.92 5.20
N THR A 67 1.46 21.29 6.49
CA THR A 67 1.23 22.66 7.00
C THR A 67 1.97 23.74 6.21
N SER A 68 1.25 24.83 5.89
CA SER A 68 1.67 26.06 5.17
C SER A 68 1.97 26.01 3.66
N SER A 69 1.61 24.93 2.94
CA SER A 69 1.80 24.83 1.48
C SER A 69 0.50 24.54 0.72
N SER A 70 0.34 25.16 -0.46
CA SER A 70 -0.70 24.80 -1.43
C SER A 70 -0.04 24.23 -2.67
N ALA A 71 -0.34 22.98 -3.00
CA ALA A 71 0.21 22.27 -4.14
C ALA A 71 -0.92 21.81 -5.07
N ARG A 72 -0.71 21.97 -6.38
CA ARG A 72 -1.58 21.40 -7.40
C ARG A 72 -1.01 20.06 -7.83
N VAL A 73 -1.80 19.00 -7.70
CA VAL A 73 -1.37 17.67 -8.15
C VAL A 73 -1.62 17.58 -9.65
N THR A 74 -0.57 17.31 -10.40
CA THR A 74 -0.61 17.26 -11.87
C THR A 74 -0.75 15.83 -12.38
N SER A 75 -0.07 14.89 -11.75
CA SER A 75 -0.17 13.45 -12.07
C SER A 75 0.16 12.59 -10.86
N MET A 76 -0.38 11.38 -10.81
CA MET A 76 0.03 10.35 -9.86
C MET A 76 0.08 9.01 -10.59
N THR A 77 1.13 8.25 -10.33
CA THR A 77 1.34 6.92 -10.89
C THR A 77 1.71 5.97 -9.77
N VAL A 78 1.09 4.80 -9.73
CA VAL A 78 1.54 3.71 -8.85
C VAL A 78 2.64 2.96 -9.56
N ASN A 79 3.87 3.08 -9.05
CA ASN A 79 5.04 2.42 -9.64
C ASN A 79 5.06 0.93 -9.30
N SER A 80 4.43 0.52 -8.21
CA SER A 80 4.27 -0.88 -7.84
C SER A 80 3.13 -1.05 -6.84
N VAL A 81 2.26 -2.02 -7.10
CA VAL A 81 1.44 -2.67 -6.08
C VAL A 81 1.85 -4.13 -6.07
N ASN A 82 2.28 -4.62 -4.93
CA ASN A 82 2.62 -6.01 -4.68
C ASN A 82 1.52 -6.61 -3.82
N ASN A 83 1.00 -7.76 -4.24
CA ASN A 83 0.16 -8.65 -3.45
C ASN A 83 0.78 -10.06 -3.46
N VAL A 84 0.20 -11.00 -2.71
CA VAL A 84 0.52 -12.43 -2.73
C VAL A 84 0.49 -13.00 -4.15
N THR A 85 -0.40 -12.49 -5.01
CA THR A 85 -0.63 -12.92 -6.40
C THR A 85 0.31 -12.29 -7.43
N GLY A 86 1.06 -11.22 -7.11
CA GLY A 86 2.03 -10.63 -8.03
C GLY A 86 2.25 -9.12 -7.87
N THR A 87 2.90 -8.51 -8.87
CA THR A 87 3.22 -7.08 -8.90
C THR A 87 2.64 -6.42 -10.15
N THR A 88 1.96 -5.28 -10.00
CA THR A 88 1.46 -4.47 -11.12
C THR A 88 1.90 -3.02 -11.00
N THR A 89 1.87 -2.30 -12.12
CA THR A 89 2.12 -0.85 -12.20
C THR A 89 0.95 -0.23 -12.96
N THR A 90 0.38 0.86 -12.45
CA THR A 90 -0.80 1.46 -13.08
C THR A 90 -0.91 2.96 -12.79
N GLY A 91 -1.46 3.70 -13.76
CA GLY A 91 -1.77 5.12 -13.59
C GLY A 91 -3.02 5.35 -12.75
N CYS A 92 -3.05 6.42 -11.97
CA CYS A 92 -4.22 6.78 -11.17
C CYS A 92 -5.10 7.78 -11.91
N VAL A 93 -6.41 7.68 -11.70
CA VAL A 93 -7.36 8.70 -12.16
C VAL A 93 -7.41 9.82 -11.12
N LEU A 94 -7.11 11.03 -11.57
CA LEU A 94 -7.20 12.25 -10.77
C LEU A 94 -8.52 12.98 -11.04
N PRO A 95 -9.20 13.50 -10.01
CA PRO A 95 -10.25 14.50 -10.21
C PRO A 95 -9.69 15.70 -10.98
N ALA A 96 -10.47 16.29 -11.89
CA ALA A 96 -10.01 17.44 -12.66
C ALA A 96 -9.62 18.61 -11.74
N ASN A 97 -8.47 19.24 -12.03
CA ASN A 97 -7.99 20.44 -11.33
C ASN A 97 -7.78 20.27 -9.81
N THR A 98 -7.23 19.13 -9.41
CA THR A 98 -6.93 18.75 -8.03
C THR A 98 -5.92 19.70 -7.36
N ILE A 99 -6.38 20.48 -6.37
CA ILE A 99 -5.54 21.35 -5.53
C ILE A 99 -5.64 20.86 -4.09
N ILE A 100 -4.49 20.51 -3.50
CA ILE A 100 -4.35 20.24 -2.07
C ILE A 100 -3.79 21.49 -1.40
N SER A 101 -4.44 21.93 -0.33
CA SER A 101 -4.03 23.11 0.44
C SER A 101 -4.21 22.86 1.93
N THR A 102 -3.47 23.61 2.73
CA THR A 102 -3.59 23.56 4.19
C THR A 102 -4.67 24.48 4.74
N THR A 103 -5.18 25.41 3.92
CA THR A 103 -6.23 26.37 4.33
C THR A 103 -7.63 25.79 4.22
N THR A 104 -7.79 24.72 3.44
CA THR A 104 -8.97 23.86 3.43
C THR A 104 -8.42 22.44 3.56
N PRO A 105 -8.59 21.73 4.69
CA PRO A 105 -8.11 20.35 4.84
C PRO A 105 -8.93 19.41 3.95
N GLY A 106 -8.78 19.57 2.64
CA GLY A 106 -9.33 18.71 1.61
C GLY A 106 -8.34 17.61 1.38
N THR A 107 -8.60 16.46 2.01
CA THR A 107 -7.99 15.22 1.56
C THR A 107 -8.57 14.87 0.19
N ILE A 108 -7.73 14.35 -0.69
CA ILE A 108 -8.14 13.96 -2.02
C ILE A 108 -7.94 12.46 -2.14
N THR A 109 -9.01 11.78 -2.51
CA THR A 109 -8.98 10.35 -2.81
C THR A 109 -8.60 10.18 -4.26
N LEU A 110 -7.49 9.51 -4.52
CA LEU A 110 -7.12 9.05 -5.84
C LEU A 110 -7.47 7.59 -5.98
N ILE A 111 -7.98 7.22 -7.15
CA ILE A 111 -8.36 5.85 -7.46
C ILE A 111 -7.40 5.35 -8.52
N CYS A 112 -6.66 4.29 -8.17
CA CYS A 112 -5.72 3.64 -9.06
C CYS A 112 -6.24 2.23 -9.32
N LYS A 113 -6.66 1.96 -10.56
CA LYS A 113 -6.99 0.59 -10.97
C LYS A 113 -5.72 -0.25 -10.94
N THR A 114 -5.79 -1.51 -10.51
CA THR A 114 -4.62 -2.40 -10.46
C THR A 114 -4.48 -3.24 -11.74
N GLY A 115 -5.50 -3.21 -12.60
CA GLY A 115 -5.52 -3.91 -13.89
C GLY A 115 -5.59 -5.42 -13.70
N THR A 116 -4.48 -6.12 -13.96
CA THR A 116 -4.42 -7.59 -13.91
C THR A 116 -4.09 -8.15 -12.53
N LEU A 117 -3.86 -7.29 -11.53
CA LEU A 117 -3.59 -7.74 -10.18
C LEU A 117 -4.92 -8.00 -9.47
N ASP A 118 -5.17 -9.29 -9.23
CA ASP A 118 -6.30 -9.78 -8.45
C ASP A 118 -6.03 -9.53 -6.96
N LEU A 119 -6.84 -8.66 -6.36
CA LEU A 119 -6.81 -8.31 -4.95
C LEU A 119 -7.95 -9.05 -4.25
N GLU A 120 -7.66 -10.20 -3.64
CA GLU A 120 -8.67 -10.92 -2.86
C GLU A 120 -8.84 -10.29 -1.47
N LYS A 121 -10.08 -10.20 -0.98
CA LYS A 121 -10.36 -9.75 0.38
C LYS A 121 -9.51 -10.50 1.42
N GLY A 122 -8.81 -9.75 2.26
CA GLY A 122 -7.93 -10.28 3.30
C GLY A 122 -6.47 -10.41 2.88
N ASP A 123 -6.16 -10.20 1.60
CA ASP A 123 -4.79 -10.18 1.12
C ASP A 123 -4.00 -8.98 1.62
N LYS A 124 -2.68 -9.15 1.73
CA LYS A 124 -1.76 -8.08 2.14
C LYS A 124 -1.17 -7.42 0.90
N PHE A 125 -1.35 -6.11 0.77
CA PHE A 125 -0.77 -5.35 -0.32
C PHE A 125 0.28 -4.36 0.18
N SER A 126 1.29 -4.11 -0.65
CA SER A 126 2.31 -3.09 -0.39
C SER A 126 2.81 -2.49 -1.70
N GLY A 127 3.12 -1.20 -1.70
CA GLY A 127 3.42 -0.52 -2.94
C GLY A 127 4.07 0.83 -2.78
N THR A 128 4.46 1.39 -3.93
CA THR A 128 4.98 2.75 -4.03
C THR A 128 4.24 3.51 -5.12
N ALA A 129 3.86 4.74 -4.82
CA ALA A 129 3.28 5.68 -5.78
C ALA A 129 4.16 6.92 -5.90
N THR A 130 4.32 7.42 -7.12
CA THR A 130 4.94 8.72 -7.37
C THR A 130 3.86 9.74 -7.72
N THR A 131 3.89 10.87 -7.03
CA THR A 131 3.00 12.01 -7.27
C THR A 131 3.80 13.18 -7.81
N SER A 132 3.37 13.76 -8.92
CA SER A 132 3.92 15.00 -9.45
C SER A 132 3.02 16.16 -9.06
N TYR A 133 3.59 17.20 -8.48
CA TYR A 133 2.86 18.38 -8.02
C TYR A 133 3.60 19.67 -8.38
N THR A 134 2.85 20.76 -8.55
CA THR A 134 3.40 22.11 -8.68
C THR A 134 2.97 22.95 -7.49
N LEU A 135 3.89 23.72 -6.94
CA LEU A 135 3.55 24.66 -5.86
C LEU A 135 2.73 25.83 -6.43
N SER A 136 1.79 26.35 -5.65
CA SER A 136 0.99 27.50 -6.05
C SER A 136 1.88 28.72 -6.29
N GLY A 137 1.91 29.21 -7.54
CA GLY A 137 2.79 30.31 -7.96
C GLY A 137 4.13 29.88 -8.57
N SER A 138 4.40 28.57 -8.68
CA SER A 138 5.59 28.02 -9.37
C SER A 138 5.20 27.26 -10.63
N THR A 139 6.04 27.36 -11.66
CA THR A 139 5.95 26.54 -12.88
C THR A 139 6.79 25.25 -12.77
N ILE A 140 7.57 25.09 -11.69
CA ILE A 140 8.43 23.93 -11.48
C ILE A 140 7.58 22.77 -10.96
N THR A 141 7.68 21.63 -11.65
CA THR A 141 7.05 20.38 -11.23
C THR A 141 8.01 19.62 -10.30
N HIS A 142 7.53 19.29 -9.12
CA HIS A 142 8.21 18.45 -8.14
C HIS A 142 7.60 17.06 -8.12
N THR A 143 8.38 16.07 -7.74
CA THR A 143 7.94 14.68 -7.56
C THR A 143 8.03 14.28 -6.09
N ASN A 144 7.10 13.45 -5.65
CA ASN A 144 7.04 12.89 -4.31
C ASN A 144 6.80 11.39 -4.39
N THR A 145 7.48 10.62 -3.54
CA THR A 145 7.24 9.19 -3.43
C THR A 145 6.45 8.89 -2.16
N ILE A 146 5.37 8.15 -2.34
CA ILE A 146 4.46 7.66 -1.30
C ILE A 146 4.68 6.15 -1.19
N GLN A 147 4.88 5.67 0.03
CA GLN A 147 4.91 4.24 0.32
C GLN A 147 3.66 3.87 1.09
N PHE A 148 3.00 2.80 0.67
CA PHE A 148 1.76 2.35 1.27
C PHE A 148 1.74 0.84 1.47
N SER A 149 1.06 0.40 2.51
CA SER A 149 0.80 -1.00 2.82
C SER A 149 -0.55 -1.15 3.49
N GLY A 150 -1.18 -2.30 3.38
CA GLY A 150 -2.41 -2.59 4.08
C GLY A 150 -2.94 -3.99 3.81
N THR A 151 -4.19 -4.20 4.20
CA THR A 151 -4.95 -5.41 3.90
C THR A 151 -6.16 -5.03 3.04
N VAL A 152 -6.44 -5.84 2.02
CA VAL A 152 -7.57 -5.64 1.11
C VAL A 152 -8.88 -5.89 1.87
N GLU A 153 -9.84 -4.97 1.72
CA GLU A 153 -11.15 -5.02 2.40
C GLU A 153 -12.27 -5.55 1.52
#